data_AF-A0A819I2M3-F1
#
_entry.id   AF-A0A819I2M3-F1
#
_cell.length_a   1.000
_cell.length_b   1.000
_cell.length_c   1.000
_cell.angle_alpha   90.00
_cell.angle_beta   90.00
_cell.angle_gamma   90.00
#
_symmetry.space_group_name_H-M   'P 1'
#
loop_
_entity.id
_entity.type
_entity.pdbx_description
1 polymer ?
#
loop_
_entity_poly.entity_id
_entity_poly.type
_entity_poly.pdbx_seq_one_letter_code
_entity_poly.pdbx_strand_id
1 'polypeptide(L)'
;STIPSEPETVASDSALMRLAPIPLFFYRSPKEAVHYSGESCRLTFEQNGKLAIDICRYYGALIVAALHGEKKEELLHNNFYERKFQLGWFGNEQLHEDVLKVAHGSYKKSGGYDEGIRGTMNGIIVLEAALWTFWKKVIYKR
;
A
#
# COMPACT_ATOMS: atom_id res chain seq x y z
N SER A 1 -12.35 40.51 9.13
CA SER A 1 -12.13 39.17 9.69
C SER A 1 -12.97 38.18 8.92
N THR A 2 -12.35 37.44 7.99
CA THR A 2 -13.04 36.38 7.26
C THR A 2 -12.13 35.17 7.36
N ILE A 3 -12.58 34.20 8.16
CA ILE A 3 -11.88 32.97 8.51
C ILE A 3 -11.80 32.12 7.23
N PRO A 4 -10.62 31.69 6.75
CA PRO A 4 -10.55 30.72 5.68
C PRO A 4 -10.89 29.34 6.24
N SER A 5 -11.87 28.69 5.61
CA SER A 5 -12.27 27.29 5.81
C SER A 5 -11.07 26.36 5.73
N GLU A 6 -10.82 25.62 6.82
CA GLU A 6 -9.74 24.65 6.94
C GLU A 6 -9.83 23.58 5.83
N PRO A 7 -8.72 23.31 5.11
CA PRO A 7 -8.70 22.27 4.09
C PRO A 7 -8.77 20.88 4.75
N GLU A 8 -9.57 19.98 4.17
CA GLU A 8 -9.79 18.55 4.51
C GLU A 8 -8.50 17.69 4.42
N THR A 9 -7.42 18.11 5.07
CA THR A 9 -6.04 17.63 4.85
C THR A 9 -5.52 16.71 5.94
N VAL A 10 -6.30 16.45 6.99
CA VAL A 10 -5.83 15.71 8.19
C VAL A 10 -6.13 14.21 8.14
N ALA A 11 -6.94 13.74 7.19
CA ALA A 11 -7.42 12.35 7.17
C ALA A 11 -6.45 11.37 6.46
N SER A 12 -5.66 11.85 5.50
CA SER A 12 -4.83 11.03 4.60
C SER A 12 -3.58 10.44 5.25
N ASP A 13 -2.78 11.25 5.96
CA ASP A 13 -1.56 10.76 6.64
C ASP A 13 -1.88 9.85 7.82
N SER A 14 -3.01 10.10 8.47
CA SER A 14 -3.39 9.33 9.64
C SER A 14 -3.97 7.96 9.29
N ALA A 15 -4.51 7.72 8.09
CA ALA A 15 -5.05 6.42 7.68
C ALA A 15 -3.94 5.42 7.32
N LEU A 16 -2.89 5.86 6.61
CA LEU A 16 -1.72 5.02 6.32
C LEU A 16 -0.89 4.75 7.59
N MET A 17 -0.75 5.73 8.48
CA MET A 17 -0.09 5.52 9.79
C MET A 17 -0.94 4.69 10.77
N ARG A 18 -2.27 4.63 10.59
CA ARG A 18 -3.18 3.76 11.37
C ARG A 18 -3.39 2.38 10.75
N LEU A 19 -2.70 2.00 9.67
CA LEU A 19 -2.86 0.69 9.04
C LEU A 19 -2.04 -0.42 9.71
N ALA A 20 -1.00 -0.09 10.48
CA ALA A 20 -0.14 -1.07 11.17
C ALA A 20 -0.86 -2.05 12.13
N PRO A 21 -1.89 -1.67 12.92
CA PRO A 21 -2.48 -2.58 13.90
C PRO A 21 -3.35 -3.70 13.29
N ILE A 22 -3.89 -3.53 12.07
CA ILE A 22 -4.79 -4.53 11.46
C ILE A 22 -4.01 -5.78 11.01
N PRO A 23 -2.91 -5.67 10.22
CA PRO A 23 -2.05 -6.81 9.89
C PRO A 23 -1.42 -7.48 11.11
N LEU A 24 -1.10 -6.70 12.15
CA LEU A 24 -0.56 -7.22 13.42
C LEU A 24 -1.61 -8.03 14.19
N PHE A 25 -2.88 -7.61 14.16
CA PHE A 25 -3.96 -8.30 14.85
C PHE A 25 -4.41 -9.57 14.12
N PHE A 26 -4.51 -9.53 12.78
CA PHE A 26 -4.96 -10.65 11.96
C PHE A 26 -3.83 -11.46 11.31
N TYR A 27 -2.60 -11.37 11.82
CA TYR A 27 -1.45 -12.02 11.18
C TYR A 27 -1.64 -13.54 10.99
N ARG A 28 -2.41 -14.21 11.86
CA ARG A 28 -2.71 -15.66 11.73
C ARG A 28 -3.70 -16.01 10.61
N SER A 29 -4.40 -15.01 10.07
CA SER A 29 -5.40 -15.14 9.02
C SER A 29 -5.10 -14.17 7.87
N PRO A 30 -4.18 -14.50 6.95
CA PRO A 30 -3.76 -13.58 5.90
C PRO A 30 -4.90 -13.04 5.03
N LYS A 31 -5.91 -13.87 4.75
CA LYS A 31 -7.10 -13.46 4.00
C LYS A 31 -7.92 -12.38 4.72
N GLU A 32 -8.11 -12.54 6.02
CA GLU A 32 -8.85 -11.57 6.85
C GLU A 32 -8.05 -10.28 6.99
N ALA A 33 -6.74 -10.40 7.22
CA ALA A 33 -5.84 -9.24 7.31
C ALA A 33 -5.86 -8.40 6.03
N VAL A 34 -5.80 -9.04 4.85
CA VAL A 34 -5.90 -8.35 3.56
C VAL A 34 -7.28 -7.73 3.37
N HIS A 35 -8.36 -8.45 3.67
CA HIS A 35 -9.73 -7.94 3.55
C HIS A 35 -9.95 -6.70 4.44
N TYR A 36 -9.65 -6.79 5.74
CA TYR A 36 -9.86 -5.69 6.67
C TYR A 36 -8.91 -4.51 6.45
N SER A 37 -7.72 -4.75 5.88
CA SER A 37 -6.85 -3.66 5.41
C SER A 37 -7.55 -2.85 4.31
N GLY A 38 -8.24 -3.50 3.38
CA GLY A 38 -9.07 -2.85 2.37
C GLY A 38 -10.24 -2.07 2.97
N GLU A 39 -11.02 -2.69 3.85
CA GLU A 39 -12.20 -2.07 4.48
C GLU A 39 -11.85 -0.82 5.30
N SER A 40 -10.66 -0.79 5.92
CA SER A 40 -10.22 0.37 6.71
C SER A 40 -10.07 1.66 5.88
N CYS A 41 -9.78 1.53 4.58
CA CYS A 41 -9.65 2.66 3.67
C CYS A 41 -11.00 3.15 3.11
N ARG A 42 -12.07 2.35 3.24
CA ARG A 42 -13.41 2.64 2.69
C ARG A 42 -14.01 3.93 3.26
N LEU A 43 -13.69 4.27 4.50
CA LEU A 43 -14.24 5.44 5.20
C LEU A 43 -13.49 6.75 4.90
N THR A 44 -12.26 6.69 4.37
CA THR A 44 -11.40 7.88 4.22
C THR A 44 -11.33 8.38 2.79
N PHE A 45 -11.68 7.54 1.81
CA PHE A 45 -11.50 7.79 0.39
C PHE A 45 -12.80 7.65 -0.40
N GLU A 46 -13.88 8.28 0.09
CA GLU A 46 -15.21 8.23 -0.55
C GLU A 46 -15.18 8.64 -2.04
N GLN A 47 -14.18 9.42 -2.45
CA GLN A 47 -13.95 9.83 -3.85
C GLN A 47 -13.05 8.88 -4.69
N ASN A 48 -12.31 7.93 -4.09
CA ASN A 48 -11.27 7.13 -4.79
C ASN A 48 -11.54 5.60 -4.87
N GLY A 49 -12.77 5.15 -4.62
CA GLY A 49 -13.31 3.85 -5.07
C GLY A 49 -12.44 2.60 -4.84
N LYS A 50 -12.60 1.60 -5.73
CA LYS A 50 -11.92 0.29 -5.70
C LYS A 50 -10.39 0.39 -5.62
N LEU A 51 -9.82 1.43 -6.23
CA LEU A 51 -8.37 1.67 -6.25
C LEU A 51 -7.79 1.86 -4.84
N ALA A 52 -8.40 2.72 -4.02
CA ALA A 52 -7.94 2.96 -2.66
C ALA A 52 -8.00 1.70 -1.78
N ILE A 53 -9.09 0.93 -1.92
CA ILE A 53 -9.27 -0.36 -1.23
C ILE A 53 -8.16 -1.33 -1.64
N ASP A 54 -7.87 -1.45 -2.93
CA ASP A 54 -6.89 -2.40 -3.45
C ASP A 54 -5.45 -2.03 -3.10
N ILE A 55 -5.13 -0.74 -2.99
CA ILE A 55 -3.84 -0.27 -2.44
C ILE A 55 -3.68 -0.78 -1.00
N CYS A 56 -4.71 -0.60 -0.17
CA CYS A 56 -4.66 -1.00 1.24
C CYS A 56 -4.64 -2.53 1.38
N ARG A 57 -5.36 -3.27 0.54
CA ARG A 57 -5.29 -4.75 0.46
C ARG A 57 -3.88 -5.21 0.12
N TYR A 58 -3.25 -4.63 -0.90
CA TYR A 58 -1.90 -5.01 -1.32
C TYR A 58 -0.85 -4.67 -0.25
N TYR A 59 -0.93 -3.48 0.35
CA TYR A 59 -0.02 -3.08 1.42
C TYR A 59 -0.18 -3.96 2.67
N GLY A 60 -1.43 -4.31 3.04
CA GLY A 60 -1.72 -5.28 4.09
C GLY A 60 -1.08 -6.64 3.83
N ALA A 61 -1.16 -7.15 2.59
CA ALA A 61 -0.52 -8.41 2.21
C ALA A 61 1.01 -8.37 2.40
N LEU A 62 1.67 -7.26 2.03
CA LEU A 62 3.11 -7.10 2.23
C LEU A 62 3.50 -7.12 3.72
N ILE A 63 2.73 -6.45 4.58
CA ILE A 63 2.98 -6.44 6.03
C ILE A 63 2.79 -7.84 6.60
N VAL A 64 1.69 -8.52 6.27
CA VAL A 64 1.42 -9.88 6.74
C VAL A 64 2.51 -10.85 6.30
N ALA A 65 2.96 -10.77 5.04
CA ALA A 65 4.06 -11.60 4.54
C ALA A 65 5.38 -11.32 5.28
N ALA A 66 5.67 -10.06 5.57
CA ALA A 66 6.84 -9.69 6.38
C ALA A 66 6.75 -10.25 7.81
N LEU A 67 5.56 -10.22 8.43
CA LEU A 67 5.32 -10.81 9.75
C LEU A 67 5.47 -12.34 9.76
N HIS A 68 5.19 -13.01 8.65
CA HIS A 68 5.45 -14.44 8.46
C HIS A 68 6.93 -14.75 8.16
N GLY A 69 7.82 -13.76 8.17
CA GLY A 69 9.24 -13.94 7.97
C GLY A 69 9.68 -14.04 6.51
N GLU A 70 8.83 -13.62 5.56
CA GLU A 70 9.26 -13.54 4.16
C GLU A 70 10.38 -12.51 3.99
N LYS A 71 11.41 -12.91 3.25
CA LYS A 71 12.58 -12.07 3.01
C LYS A 71 12.19 -10.91 2.09
N LYS A 72 12.95 -9.82 2.19
CA LYS A 72 12.77 -8.63 1.37
C LYS A 72 12.70 -8.94 -0.13
N GLU A 73 13.53 -9.87 -0.60
CA GLU A 73 13.59 -10.28 -1.99
C GLU A 73 12.28 -10.96 -2.45
N GLU A 74 11.62 -11.69 -1.54
CA GLU A 74 10.33 -12.32 -1.79
C GLU A 74 9.19 -11.31 -1.80
N LEU A 75 9.21 -10.35 -0.88
CA LEU A 75 8.23 -9.25 -0.81
C LEU A 75 8.30 -8.36 -2.05
N LEU A 76 9.49 -8.16 -2.59
CA LEU A 76 9.74 -7.32 -3.77
C LEU A 76 9.75 -8.11 -5.09
N HIS A 77 9.41 -9.40 -5.07
CA HIS A 77 9.38 -10.21 -6.28
C HIS A 77 8.18 -9.79 -7.16
N ASN A 78 8.36 -9.72 -8.48
CA ASN A 78 7.31 -9.31 -9.42
C ASN A 78 6.09 -10.26 -9.45
N ASN A 79 6.21 -11.42 -8.79
CA ASN A 79 5.16 -12.44 -8.74
C ASN A 79 4.61 -12.58 -7.30
N PHE A 80 4.94 -11.63 -6.41
CA PHE A 80 4.49 -11.67 -5.02
C PHE A 80 2.97 -11.76 -4.96
N TYR A 81 2.28 -10.90 -5.70
CA TYR A 81 0.82 -10.87 -5.76
C TYR A 81 0.23 -12.21 -6.22
N GLU A 82 0.71 -12.76 -7.33
CA GLU A 82 0.21 -14.01 -7.91
C GLU A 82 0.33 -15.17 -6.92
N ARG A 83 1.48 -15.26 -6.23
CA ARG A 83 1.68 -16.29 -5.20
C ARG A 83 0.67 -16.14 -4.06
N LYS A 84 0.41 -14.92 -3.59
CA LYS A 84 -0.56 -14.69 -2.51
C LYS A 84 -2.01 -14.87 -2.96
N PHE A 85 -2.30 -14.52 -4.21
CA PHE A 85 -3.60 -14.75 -4.83
C PHE A 85 -3.90 -16.25 -4.93
N GLN A 86 -2.93 -17.06 -5.37
CA GLN A 86 -3.03 -18.53 -5.40
C GLN A 86 -3.24 -19.14 -4.00
N LEU A 87 -2.66 -18.54 -2.96
CA LEU A 87 -2.89 -18.91 -1.56
C LEU A 87 -4.23 -18.40 -1.00
N GLY A 88 -5.04 -17.71 -1.82
CA GLY A 88 -6.38 -17.25 -1.45
C GLY A 88 -6.40 -15.99 -0.56
N TRP A 89 -5.27 -15.27 -0.43
CA TRP A 89 -5.20 -14.09 0.45
C TRP A 89 -6.11 -12.96 0.00
N PHE A 90 -6.37 -12.86 -1.31
CA PHE A 90 -7.23 -11.84 -1.90
C PHE A 90 -8.66 -12.33 -2.16
N GLY A 91 -9.01 -13.55 -1.71
CA GLY A 91 -10.29 -14.18 -2.08
C GLY A 91 -10.39 -14.39 -3.59
N ASN A 92 -11.56 -14.07 -4.16
CA ASN A 92 -11.83 -14.23 -5.60
C ASN A 92 -11.69 -12.90 -6.38
N GLU A 93 -11.32 -11.82 -5.70
CA GLU A 93 -11.30 -10.48 -6.27
C GLU A 93 -9.89 -10.04 -6.62
N GLN A 94 -9.66 -9.80 -7.90
CA GLN A 94 -8.40 -9.26 -8.38
C GLN A 94 -8.24 -7.78 -7.99
N LEU A 95 -6.98 -7.38 -7.81
CA LEU A 95 -6.63 -5.98 -7.58
C LEU A 95 -6.86 -5.15 -8.85
N HIS A 96 -7.09 -3.86 -8.66
CA HIS A 96 -7.14 -2.86 -9.71
C HIS A 96 -5.85 -2.89 -10.56
N GLU A 97 -5.98 -2.68 -11.86
CA GLU A 97 -4.88 -2.79 -12.83
C GLU A 97 -3.67 -1.92 -12.45
N ASP A 98 -3.91 -0.71 -11.97
CA ASP A 98 -2.81 0.17 -11.53
C ASP A 98 -2.06 -0.38 -10.31
N VAL A 99 -2.73 -1.05 -9.38
CA VAL A 99 -2.06 -1.72 -8.26
C VAL A 99 -1.28 -2.94 -8.75
N LEU A 100 -1.80 -3.66 -9.75
CA LEU A 100 -1.08 -4.77 -10.38
C LEU A 100 0.21 -4.30 -11.06
N LYS A 101 0.19 -3.18 -11.77
CA LYS A 101 1.41 -2.57 -12.36
C LYS A 101 2.48 -2.33 -11.29
N VAL A 102 2.06 -1.83 -10.12
CA VAL A 102 2.96 -1.64 -8.97
C VAL A 102 3.46 -2.97 -8.43
N ALA A 103 2.58 -3.96 -8.24
CA ALA A 103 2.95 -5.29 -7.78
C ALA A 103 3.95 -6.00 -8.72
N HIS A 104 3.86 -5.72 -10.02
CA HIS A 104 4.79 -6.22 -11.05
C HIS A 104 6.10 -5.44 -11.15
N GLY A 105 6.28 -4.42 -10.31
CA GLY A 105 7.57 -3.75 -10.17
C GLY A 105 7.71 -2.45 -10.95
N SER A 106 6.62 -1.74 -11.30
CA SER A 106 6.70 -0.41 -11.91
C SER A 106 7.56 0.58 -11.10
N TYR A 107 7.66 0.37 -9.79
CA TYR A 107 8.53 1.13 -8.89
C TYR A 107 10.03 0.89 -9.08
N LYS A 108 10.49 -0.14 -9.80
CA LYS A 108 11.93 -0.49 -9.95
C LYS A 108 12.65 0.36 -11.00
N LYS A 109 12.61 1.69 -10.87
CA LYS A 109 13.23 2.62 -11.82
C LYS A 109 14.61 3.11 -11.36
N SER A 110 15.57 3.16 -12.28
CA SER A 110 16.88 3.82 -12.09
C SER A 110 16.72 5.33 -12.27
N GLY A 111 16.74 6.10 -11.19
CA GLY A 111 16.50 7.55 -11.19
C GLY A 111 15.47 8.02 -10.17
N GLY A 112 14.73 7.10 -9.53
CA GLY A 112 13.74 7.49 -8.52
C GLY A 112 12.64 8.39 -9.07
N TYR A 113 12.15 9.29 -8.22
CA TYR A 113 11.18 10.34 -8.57
C TYR A 113 11.91 11.69 -8.60
N ASP A 114 12.86 11.86 -9.52
CA ASP A 114 13.64 13.12 -9.67
C ASP A 114 12.74 14.34 -9.99
N GLU A 115 11.51 14.14 -10.48
CA GLU A 115 10.54 15.22 -10.72
C GLU A 115 9.67 15.56 -9.49
N GLY A 116 9.98 14.95 -8.33
CA GLY A 116 9.32 15.18 -7.06
C GLY A 116 7.95 14.50 -6.95
N ILE A 117 7.56 14.20 -5.71
CA ILE A 117 6.18 13.88 -5.34
C ILE A 117 5.40 15.21 -5.40
N ARG A 118 5.15 15.74 -6.60
CA ARG A 118 4.44 17.02 -6.76
C ARG A 118 2.96 16.83 -6.49
N GLY A 119 2.59 16.92 -5.21
CA GLY A 119 1.30 17.43 -4.72
C GLY A 119 0.01 16.75 -5.22
N THR A 120 0.09 15.60 -5.87
CA THR A 120 -1.08 14.83 -6.29
C THR A 120 -1.33 13.76 -5.24
N MET A 121 -2.45 13.85 -4.53
CA MET A 121 -2.95 12.83 -3.60
C MET A 121 -3.37 11.56 -4.35
N ASN A 122 -2.41 10.92 -5.04
CA ASN A 122 -2.63 9.69 -5.76
C ASN A 122 -1.99 8.54 -4.97
N GLY A 123 -2.84 7.68 -4.39
CA GLY A 123 -2.39 6.57 -3.56
C GLY A 123 -1.42 5.61 -4.29
N ILE A 124 -1.48 5.54 -5.62
CA ILE A 124 -0.52 4.77 -6.41
C ILE A 124 0.89 5.35 -6.31
N ILE A 125 1.05 6.68 -6.41
CA ILE A 125 2.36 7.34 -6.31
C ILE A 125 2.97 7.10 -4.93
N VAL A 126 2.14 7.18 -3.88
CA VAL A 126 2.55 6.89 -2.50
C VAL A 126 3.02 5.44 -2.35
N LEU A 127 2.23 4.48 -2.86
CA LEU A 127 2.58 3.07 -2.81
C LEU A 127 3.87 2.76 -3.57
N GLU A 128 4.03 3.31 -4.78
CA GLU A 128 5.25 3.11 -5.56
C GLU A 128 6.47 3.75 -4.88
N ALA A 129 6.36 4.95 -4.31
CA ALA A 129 7.44 5.60 -3.59
C ALA A 129 7.88 4.80 -2.35
N ALA A 130 6.92 4.27 -1.58
CA ALA A 130 7.20 3.40 -0.44
C ALA A 130 7.94 2.12 -0.85
N LEU A 131 7.55 1.49 -1.97
CA LEU A 131 8.22 0.29 -2.48
C LEU A 131 9.58 0.59 -3.11
N TRP A 132 9.72 1.74 -3.78
CA TRP A 132 11.00 2.18 -4.34
C TRP A 132 12.03 2.44 -3.23
N THR A 133 11.64 3.17 -2.17
CA THR A 133 12.53 3.41 -1.02
C THR A 133 12.89 2.11 -0.32
N PHE A 134 11.91 1.21 -0.13
CA PHE A 134 12.16 -0.12 0.41
C PHE A 134 13.13 -0.91 -0.49
N TRP A 135 12.96 -0.89 -1.82
CA TRP A 135 13.85 -1.54 -2.77
C TRP A 135 15.28 -0.96 -2.75
N LYS A 136 15.42 0.37 -2.80
CA LYS A 136 16.70 1.07 -3.01
C LYS A 136 17.74 0.98 -1.88
N LYS A 137 17.45 0.34 -0.74
CA LYS A 137 18.32 0.41 0.46
C LYS A 137 18.68 1.87 0.75
N VAL A 138 17.69 2.74 0.92
CA VAL A 138 17.99 4.08 1.43
C VAL A 138 18.47 3.90 2.86
N ILE A 139 19.79 3.95 3.03
CA ILE A 139 20.45 4.08 4.33
C ILE A 139 19.98 5.42 4.87
N TYR A 140 19.11 5.40 5.88
CA TYR A 140 18.94 6.56 6.75
C TYR A 140 20.30 6.80 7.41
N LYS A 141 21.05 7.80 6.92
CA LYS A 141 22.16 8.35 7.69
C LYS A 141 21.54 8.96 8.94
N ARG A 142 21.83 8.33 10.09
CA ARG A 142 21.68 8.92 11.42
C ARG A 142 22.47 10.22 11.51
#